data_AF-A0A938Q2D4-F1
#
_entry.id   AF-A0A938Q2D4-F1
#
_cell.length_a   1.000
_cell.length_b   1.000
_cell.length_c   1.000
_cell.angle_alpha   90.00
_cell.angle_beta   90.00
_cell.angle_gamma   90.00
#
_symmetry.space_group_name_H-M   'P 1'
#
loop_
_entity.id
_entity.type
_entity.pdbx_description
1 polymer ?
#
loop_
_entity_poly.entity_id
_entity_poly.type
_entity_poly.pdbx_seq_one_letter_code
_entity_poly.pdbx_strand_id
1 'polypeptide(L)'
;MRARRRAAAILLAGITASGVASAGGPLVIQTSGEPYTWGAATIAYRTDGGNLSASVNNAAAIARVAAMFAVWQDVPSASITYSHAGAISDTGAFTDGNVSTETEYNAVDDSCDAGEQSPIVFDEAAEIFIALGLDETSVIGFAGPCALDLAQGRILSGIAVMNGLFQDGDEAPVPDLTTAEFDATFVHEFGHFSGLDHAQVNWECGFRACGADNLVGLPTMFPFLVSAQQGSLSIDDVGWISKLYPAGGGAGFNATHGTITGTIYFSDGESQAQLVNVVARRVDAPGGADESRTTAANGVSGNKFRIFHGNPINEPGPEPFGPFRSQDPSHIGFYEIPLPPGDYLIDVESIQAEFTEGSSVGGERVIAMPGSSPGPVGPVTVAAGVTSPGNDVTLVGTPPRFDAFEGP
;
A
#
# COMPACT_ATOMS: atom_id res chain seq x y z
N MET A 1 30.00 2.82 -27.91
CA MET A 1 29.87 2.35 -26.52
C MET A 1 28.54 2.89 -26.00
N ARG A 2 27.48 2.08 -26.00
CA ARG A 2 26.16 2.51 -25.49
C ARG A 2 26.18 2.37 -23.98
N ALA A 3 26.10 3.51 -23.28
CA ALA A 3 25.93 3.53 -21.84
C ALA A 3 24.63 2.78 -21.50
N ARG A 4 24.74 1.73 -20.68
CA ARG A 4 23.58 1.09 -20.07
C ARG A 4 22.99 2.12 -19.09
N ARG A 5 21.85 2.72 -19.42
CA ARG A 5 21.02 3.44 -18.45
C ARG A 5 20.65 2.42 -17.37
N ARG A 6 21.27 2.50 -16.20
CA ARG A 6 20.69 1.94 -14.98
C ARG A 6 19.56 2.90 -14.66
N ALA A 7 18.31 2.47 -14.79
CA ALA A 7 17.21 3.22 -14.20
C ALA A 7 17.51 3.27 -12.70
N ALA A 8 17.70 4.47 -12.15
CA ALA A 8 17.61 4.64 -10.72
C ALA A 8 16.15 4.33 -10.36
N ALA A 9 15.93 3.41 -9.43
CA ALA A 9 14.58 3.18 -8.92
C ALA A 9 14.19 4.42 -8.11
N ILE A 10 13.06 5.03 -8.45
CA ILE A 10 12.49 6.16 -7.72
C ILE A 10 11.43 5.59 -6.78
N LEU A 11 11.54 5.93 -5.50
CA LEU A 11 10.79 5.38 -4.39
C LEU A 11 9.47 6.15 -4.21
N LEU A 12 8.41 5.40 -3.98
CA LEU A 12 7.18 5.86 -3.34
C LEU A 12 7.24 5.36 -1.90
N ALA A 13 7.00 6.24 -0.94
CA ALA A 13 7.22 5.96 0.47
C ALA A 13 5.92 6.17 1.25
N GLY A 14 5.44 5.15 1.95
CA GLY A 14 4.37 5.35 2.93
C GLY A 14 4.94 5.95 4.22
N ILE A 15 4.23 6.92 4.83
CA ILE A 15 4.46 7.26 6.24
C ILE A 15 3.63 6.31 7.10
N THR A 16 4.29 5.70 8.08
CA THR A 16 3.62 4.99 9.16
C THR A 16 3.88 5.73 10.46
N ALA A 17 2.81 5.96 11.25
CA ALA A 17 2.97 6.45 12.61
C ALA A 17 3.95 5.54 13.36
N SER A 18 4.94 6.15 14.02
CA SER A 18 6.04 5.45 14.70
C SER A 18 5.57 4.19 15.44
N GLY A 19 5.83 3.01 14.87
CA GLY A 19 5.62 1.71 15.51
C GLY A 19 4.57 0.77 14.91
N VAL A 20 3.97 1.04 13.73
CA VAL A 20 3.02 0.16 13.01
C VAL A 20 2.56 0.75 11.69
N ALA A 21 2.20 0.01 10.64
CA ALA A 21 2.14 -1.41 10.31
C ALA A 21 1.89 -1.39 8.78
N SER A 22 2.52 -2.28 8.02
CA SER A 22 2.28 -2.46 6.57
C SER A 22 1.76 -3.88 6.37
N ALA A 23 0.55 -4.09 5.86
CA ALA A 23 -0.15 -5.38 5.89
C ALA A 23 -0.43 -5.97 4.48
N GLY A 24 0.30 -5.56 3.44
CA GLY A 24 0.24 -6.16 2.09
C GLY A 24 -1.20 -6.31 1.59
N GLY A 25 -1.93 -5.19 1.65
CA GLY A 25 -3.38 -5.07 1.58
C GLY A 25 -3.82 -3.79 2.30
N PRO A 26 -4.42 -3.85 3.51
CA PRO A 26 -4.61 -2.66 4.34
C PRO A 26 -3.29 -2.18 4.93
N LEU A 27 -3.15 -0.86 5.11
CA LEU A 27 -1.99 -0.26 5.77
C LEU A 27 -1.99 -0.65 7.24
N VAL A 28 -2.96 -0.13 8.02
CA VAL A 28 -2.98 -0.33 9.48
C VAL A 28 -4.03 -1.38 9.88
N ILE A 29 -3.66 -2.31 10.76
CA ILE A 29 -4.53 -3.38 11.27
C ILE A 29 -4.77 -3.22 12.77
N GLN A 30 -6.00 -3.43 13.22
CA GLN A 30 -6.43 -3.44 14.62
C GLN A 30 -5.97 -4.71 15.35
N THR A 31 -6.04 -4.70 16.68
CA THR A 31 -5.80 -5.90 17.49
C THR A 31 -6.81 -7.02 17.28
N SER A 32 -7.97 -6.70 16.68
CA SER A 32 -8.95 -7.69 16.22
C SER A 32 -8.53 -8.43 14.94
N GLY A 33 -7.56 -7.90 14.18
CA GLY A 33 -7.22 -8.39 12.83
C GLY A 33 -8.00 -7.68 11.71
N GLU A 34 -8.90 -6.76 12.05
CA GLU A 34 -9.63 -5.94 11.07
C GLU A 34 -8.83 -4.68 10.70
N PRO A 35 -8.97 -4.16 9.48
CA PRO A 35 -8.28 -2.94 9.07
C PRO A 35 -8.80 -1.68 9.79
N TYR A 36 -7.95 -0.70 10.00
CA TYR A 36 -8.39 0.67 10.24
C TYR A 36 -8.90 1.27 8.94
N THR A 37 -10.05 1.94 9.00
CA THR A 37 -10.68 2.58 7.83
C THR A 37 -11.18 3.95 8.20
N TRP A 38 -11.32 4.85 7.24
CA TRP A 38 -12.05 6.09 7.48
C TRP A 38 -13.49 5.82 7.94
N GLY A 39 -13.92 6.50 9.01
CA GLY A 39 -15.28 6.35 9.55
C GLY A 39 -16.32 7.28 8.92
N ALA A 40 -15.87 8.31 8.20
CA ALA A 40 -16.72 9.34 7.62
C ALA A 40 -17.27 8.94 6.24
N ALA A 41 -18.49 9.37 5.92
CA ALA A 41 -19.07 9.19 4.59
C ALA A 41 -18.31 9.98 3.51
N THR A 42 -17.71 11.11 3.90
CA THR A 42 -16.84 11.96 3.07
C THR A 42 -15.65 12.39 3.90
N ILE A 43 -14.45 12.14 3.39
CA ILE A 43 -13.19 12.49 4.03
C ILE A 43 -12.85 13.93 3.64
N ALA A 44 -12.66 14.78 4.63
CA ALA A 44 -12.28 16.17 4.41
C ALA A 44 -10.76 16.29 4.37
N TYR A 45 -10.21 16.87 3.31
CA TYR A 45 -8.79 17.20 3.22
C TYR A 45 -8.59 18.71 3.03
N ARG A 46 -7.41 19.20 3.35
CA ARG A 46 -7.01 20.59 3.19
C ARG A 46 -5.72 20.66 2.40
N THR A 47 -5.58 21.63 1.49
CA THR A 47 -4.36 21.78 0.70
C THR A 47 -3.50 22.93 1.19
N ASP A 48 -2.21 22.82 0.95
CA ASP A 48 -1.28 23.94 1.05
C ASP A 48 -1.75 25.15 0.19
N GLY A 49 -1.39 26.36 0.62
CA GLY A 49 -1.57 27.60 -0.13
C GLY A 49 -0.37 27.97 -1.02
N GLY A 50 0.76 27.27 -0.87
CA GLY A 50 1.94 27.36 -1.73
C GLY A 50 1.76 26.75 -3.11
N ASN A 51 2.77 26.90 -3.98
CA ASN A 51 2.81 26.20 -5.26
C ASN A 51 3.28 24.75 -5.05
N LEU A 52 2.91 23.85 -5.97
CA LEU A 52 3.42 22.48 -5.96
C LEU A 52 4.88 22.41 -6.41
N SER A 53 5.24 23.26 -7.36
CA SER A 53 6.61 23.36 -7.89
C SER A 53 6.76 24.71 -8.58
N ALA A 54 7.99 25.06 -8.99
CA ALA A 54 8.24 26.27 -9.78
C ALA A 54 7.43 26.33 -11.10
N SER A 55 6.99 25.16 -11.61
CA SER A 55 6.21 25.02 -12.84
C SER A 55 4.72 24.77 -12.62
N VAL A 56 4.28 24.51 -11.38
CA VAL A 56 2.88 24.19 -11.05
C VAL A 56 2.37 25.08 -9.92
N ASN A 57 1.59 26.10 -10.29
CA ASN A 57 1.02 27.02 -9.31
C ASN A 57 -0.05 26.37 -8.40
N ASN A 58 -0.35 27.03 -7.28
CA ASN A 58 -1.31 26.55 -6.28
C ASN A 58 -2.68 26.15 -6.87
N ALA A 59 -3.28 26.98 -7.73
CA ALA A 59 -4.60 26.70 -8.30
C ALA A 59 -4.60 25.42 -9.15
N ALA A 60 -3.52 25.19 -9.92
CA ALA A 60 -3.34 23.96 -10.68
C ALA A 60 -3.10 22.75 -9.76
N ALA A 61 -2.32 22.92 -8.68
CA ALA A 61 -2.07 21.89 -7.69
C ALA A 61 -3.36 21.44 -6.98
N ILE A 62 -4.20 22.37 -6.53
CA ILE A 62 -5.51 22.07 -5.93
C ILE A 62 -6.42 21.31 -6.89
N ALA A 63 -6.48 21.74 -8.16
CA ALA A 63 -7.25 21.04 -9.18
C ALA A 63 -6.73 19.61 -9.43
N ARG A 64 -5.39 19.43 -9.40
CA ARG A 64 -4.75 18.12 -9.53
C ARG A 64 -5.07 17.21 -8.35
N VAL A 65 -4.96 17.69 -7.10
CA VAL A 65 -5.35 16.93 -5.90
C VAL A 65 -6.78 16.43 -6.02
N ALA A 66 -7.72 17.29 -6.39
CA ALA A 66 -9.11 16.89 -6.57
C ALA A 66 -9.29 15.82 -7.66
N ALA A 67 -8.58 15.94 -8.78
CA ALA A 67 -8.61 14.96 -9.87
C ALA A 67 -8.03 13.60 -9.46
N MET A 68 -6.94 13.57 -8.70
CA MET A 68 -6.28 12.32 -8.30
C MET A 68 -7.05 11.60 -7.18
N PHE A 69 -7.70 12.34 -6.28
CA PHE A 69 -8.68 11.73 -5.36
C PHE A 69 -9.89 11.16 -6.11
N ALA A 70 -10.31 11.77 -7.22
CA ALA A 70 -11.44 11.27 -8.01
C ALA A 70 -11.16 9.87 -8.59
N VAL A 71 -9.90 9.53 -8.90
CA VAL A 71 -9.53 8.18 -9.37
C VAL A 71 -9.99 7.09 -8.40
N TRP A 72 -9.83 7.32 -7.10
CA TRP A 72 -10.31 6.40 -6.05
C TRP A 72 -11.82 6.48 -5.81
N GLN A 73 -12.42 7.67 -5.91
CA GLN A 73 -13.88 7.85 -5.74
C GLN A 73 -14.70 7.23 -6.86
N ASP A 74 -14.12 7.17 -8.06
CA ASP A 74 -14.79 6.66 -9.26
C ASP A 74 -14.86 5.12 -9.29
N VAL A 75 -14.28 4.43 -8.29
CA VAL A 75 -14.39 2.97 -8.12
C VAL A 75 -15.82 2.60 -7.69
N PRO A 76 -16.66 1.99 -8.57
CA PRO A 76 -18.09 1.82 -8.29
C PRO A 76 -18.40 0.85 -7.15
N SER A 77 -17.46 -0.06 -6.87
CA SER A 77 -17.55 -1.05 -5.80
C SER A 77 -17.08 -0.53 -4.44
N ALA A 78 -16.56 0.69 -4.38
CA ALA A 78 -16.13 1.37 -3.17
C ALA A 78 -17.06 2.55 -2.81
N SER A 79 -17.23 2.82 -1.52
CA SER A 79 -18.06 3.89 -0.96
C SER A 79 -17.18 4.87 -0.18
N ILE A 80 -16.19 5.44 -0.87
CA ILE A 80 -15.28 6.45 -0.34
C ILE A 80 -15.43 7.74 -1.14
N THR A 81 -15.50 8.88 -0.45
CA THR A 81 -15.58 10.19 -1.09
C THR A 81 -14.65 11.18 -0.41
N TYR A 82 -14.17 12.17 -1.16
CA TYR A 82 -13.25 13.19 -0.67
C TYR A 82 -13.80 14.58 -0.94
N SER A 83 -13.58 15.50 0.00
CA SER A 83 -13.97 16.90 -0.14
C SER A 83 -12.86 17.83 0.28
N HIS A 84 -12.58 18.82 -0.56
CA HIS A 84 -11.64 19.89 -0.23
C HIS A 84 -12.29 20.86 0.76
N ALA A 85 -11.76 20.92 1.98
CA ALA A 85 -12.24 21.76 3.08
C ALA A 85 -11.58 23.15 3.13
N GLY A 86 -10.85 23.53 2.08
CA GLY A 86 -10.08 24.77 1.98
C GLY A 86 -8.62 24.59 2.37
N ALA A 87 -7.92 25.70 2.56
CA ALA A 87 -6.51 25.69 2.93
C ALA A 87 -6.25 24.97 4.27
N ILE A 88 -5.02 24.50 4.47
CA ILE A 88 -4.52 24.02 5.77
C ILE A 88 -4.79 25.12 6.82
N SER A 89 -5.28 24.70 7.99
CA SER A 89 -5.65 25.61 9.06
C SER A 89 -4.43 26.04 9.86
N ASP A 90 -4.43 27.29 10.33
CA ASP A 90 -3.38 27.84 11.18
C ASP A 90 -3.12 26.94 12.41
N THR A 91 -1.84 26.64 12.68
CA THR A 91 -1.39 25.86 13.85
C THR A 91 -0.55 26.72 14.81
N GLY A 92 -0.59 28.05 14.62
CA GLY A 92 0.18 29.03 15.39
C GLY A 92 1.60 29.21 14.86
N ALA A 93 2.34 28.12 14.63
CA ALA A 93 3.63 28.18 13.95
C ALA A 93 3.46 28.32 12.42
N PHE A 94 2.42 27.68 11.87
CA PHE A 94 1.95 27.90 10.50
C PHE A 94 0.79 28.90 10.49
N THR A 95 0.95 30.01 9.75
CA THR A 95 -0.05 31.10 9.64
C THR A 95 -0.02 31.86 8.32
N ASP A 96 0.98 31.63 7.47
CA ASP A 96 1.19 32.35 6.22
C ASP A 96 0.57 31.64 5.01
N GLY A 97 0.12 30.40 5.21
CA GLY A 97 -0.56 29.60 4.20
C GLY A 97 0.38 28.76 3.34
N ASN A 98 1.70 28.75 3.57
CA ASN A 98 2.64 27.93 2.81
C ASN A 98 3.51 27.06 3.74
N VAL A 99 3.37 25.74 3.72
CA VAL A 99 4.19 24.88 4.57
C VAL A 99 5.57 24.74 3.92
N SER A 100 6.50 25.59 4.32
CA SER A 100 7.82 25.72 3.66
C SER A 100 9.00 25.48 4.60
N THR A 101 8.75 25.35 5.90
CA THR A 101 9.80 25.10 6.90
C THR A 101 9.52 23.86 7.73
N GLU A 102 10.57 23.25 8.26
CA GLU A 102 10.45 22.12 9.21
C GLU A 102 9.56 22.48 10.41
N THR A 103 9.63 23.72 10.90
CA THR A 103 8.83 24.18 12.04
C THR A 103 7.34 24.26 11.70
N GLU A 104 6.99 24.73 10.50
CA GLU A 104 5.60 24.74 10.03
C GLU A 104 5.10 23.31 9.78
N TYR A 105 5.91 22.49 9.13
CA TYR A 105 5.58 21.08 8.89
C TYR A 105 5.28 20.35 10.19
N ASN A 106 6.17 20.41 11.18
CA ASN A 106 5.97 19.75 12.47
C ASN A 106 4.68 20.22 13.16
N ALA A 107 4.34 21.50 13.06
CA ALA A 107 3.10 22.01 13.66
C ALA A 107 1.84 21.57 12.89
N VAL A 108 1.92 21.42 11.57
CA VAL A 108 0.84 20.86 10.73
C VAL A 108 0.70 19.35 10.99
N ASP A 109 1.80 18.63 11.13
CA ASP A 109 1.85 17.21 11.48
C ASP A 109 1.26 16.96 12.88
N ASP A 110 1.63 17.77 13.89
CA ASP A 110 1.03 17.73 15.23
C ASP A 110 -0.51 17.94 15.19
N SER A 111 -1.00 18.83 14.33
CA SER A 111 -2.44 19.05 14.15
C SER A 111 -3.12 17.88 13.42
N CYS A 112 -2.39 17.21 12.51
CA CYS A 112 -2.81 15.95 11.92
C CYS A 112 -2.92 14.85 12.99
N ASP A 113 -1.87 14.65 13.80
CA ASP A 113 -1.82 13.67 14.90
C ASP A 113 -2.88 13.90 15.98
N ALA A 114 -3.30 15.15 16.18
CA ALA A 114 -4.42 15.50 17.04
C ALA A 114 -5.81 15.21 16.43
N GLY A 115 -5.88 14.78 15.16
CA GLY A 115 -7.14 14.51 14.46
C GLY A 115 -7.89 15.76 14.00
N GLU A 116 -7.23 16.92 13.95
CA GLU A 116 -7.90 18.21 13.72
C GLU A 116 -8.08 18.52 12.22
N GLN A 117 -7.15 18.06 11.39
CA GLN A 117 -7.18 18.25 9.94
C GLN A 117 -6.44 17.15 9.19
N SER A 118 -6.67 17.06 7.89
CA SER A 118 -5.94 16.15 6.99
C SER A 118 -5.24 16.95 5.89
N PRO A 119 -3.96 17.31 6.09
CA PRO A 119 -3.23 18.21 5.20
C PRO A 119 -2.64 17.50 3.97
N ILE A 120 -2.67 18.20 2.83
CA ILE A 120 -1.96 17.86 1.59
C ILE A 120 -0.95 18.97 1.36
N VAL A 121 0.32 18.69 1.66
CA VAL A 121 1.43 19.64 1.64
C VAL A 121 2.11 19.63 0.28
N PHE A 122 2.49 20.81 -0.18
CA PHE A 122 3.18 21.04 -1.44
C PHE A 122 4.60 21.50 -1.14
N ASP A 123 5.58 20.60 -1.21
CA ASP A 123 6.97 20.94 -0.95
C ASP A 123 7.65 21.41 -2.25
N GLU A 124 7.49 22.69 -2.58
CA GLU A 124 7.88 23.29 -3.87
C GLU A 124 9.33 23.00 -4.27
N ALA A 125 10.24 22.93 -3.29
CA ALA A 125 11.69 22.81 -3.50
C ALA A 125 12.35 21.69 -2.66
N ALA A 126 11.55 20.73 -2.17
CA ALA A 126 11.98 19.60 -1.35
C ALA A 126 12.60 19.96 0.02
N GLU A 127 12.33 21.15 0.56
CA GLU A 127 12.90 21.60 1.84
C GLU A 127 12.40 20.75 3.02
N ILE A 128 11.15 20.30 2.97
CA ILE A 128 10.55 19.41 3.97
C ILE A 128 11.16 18.01 3.86
N PHE A 129 11.31 17.47 2.65
CA PHE A 129 11.96 16.16 2.45
C PHE A 129 13.38 16.13 3.03
N ILE A 130 14.17 17.17 2.76
CA ILE A 130 15.52 17.34 3.31
C ILE A 130 15.48 17.43 4.84
N ALA A 131 14.56 18.22 5.40
CA ALA A 131 14.44 18.40 6.84
C ALA A 131 14.08 17.09 7.57
N LEU A 132 13.24 16.25 6.96
CA LEU A 132 12.87 14.93 7.47
C LEU A 132 13.97 13.87 7.30
N GLY A 133 15.09 14.22 6.64
CA GLY A 133 16.18 13.30 6.35
C GLY A 133 15.83 12.25 5.30
N LEU A 134 14.78 12.50 4.50
CA LEU A 134 14.45 11.69 3.33
C LEU A 134 15.38 12.07 2.18
N ASP A 135 15.62 11.13 1.27
CA ASP A 135 16.35 11.43 0.03
C ASP A 135 15.41 12.14 -0.94
N GLU A 136 15.58 13.46 -1.02
CA GLU A 136 14.80 14.36 -1.86
C GLU A 136 14.92 14.05 -3.36
N THR A 137 15.93 13.27 -3.75
CA THR A 137 16.18 12.90 -5.15
C THR A 137 15.62 11.52 -5.52
N SER A 138 15.12 10.75 -4.54
CA SER A 138 14.53 9.44 -4.78
C SER A 138 13.12 9.28 -4.23
N VAL A 139 12.66 10.10 -3.28
CA VAL A 139 11.28 10.04 -2.75
C VAL A 139 10.41 11.13 -3.39
N ILE A 140 9.42 10.71 -4.18
CA ILE A 140 8.53 11.62 -4.94
C ILE A 140 7.39 12.17 -4.06
N GLY A 141 6.94 11.37 -3.11
CA GLY A 141 5.82 11.68 -2.25
C GLY A 141 5.79 10.74 -1.06
N PHE A 142 5.00 11.12 -0.07
CA PHE A 142 4.59 10.21 0.98
C PHE A 142 3.21 10.55 1.52
N ALA A 143 2.51 9.55 2.03
CA ALA A 143 1.22 9.73 2.68
C ALA A 143 0.90 8.63 3.67
N GLY A 144 -0.09 8.90 4.53
CA GLY A 144 -0.63 7.90 5.43
C GLY A 144 -1.55 8.50 6.50
N PRO A 145 -2.21 7.66 7.31
CA PRO A 145 -2.89 8.06 8.53
C PRO A 145 -1.92 8.65 9.55
N CYS A 146 -2.30 9.75 10.19
CA CYS A 146 -1.55 10.37 11.29
C CYS A 146 -2.26 10.11 12.64
N ALA A 147 -3.59 10.25 12.70
CA ALA A 147 -4.38 9.94 13.89
C ALA A 147 -5.40 8.82 13.69
N LEU A 148 -5.53 7.96 14.70
CA LEU A 148 -6.41 6.81 14.72
C LEU A 148 -7.29 6.80 15.98
N ASP A 149 -8.58 6.50 15.81
CA ASP A 149 -9.45 6.10 16.92
C ASP A 149 -9.29 4.59 17.14
N LEU A 150 -8.44 4.25 18.11
CA LEU A 150 -8.14 2.86 18.48
C LEU A 150 -9.35 2.10 19.03
N ALA A 151 -10.34 2.81 19.59
CA ALA A 151 -11.52 2.18 20.16
C ALA A 151 -12.55 1.83 19.08
N GLN A 152 -12.64 2.64 18.02
CA GLN A 152 -13.58 2.43 16.93
C GLN A 152 -12.96 1.79 15.68
N GLY A 153 -11.63 1.64 15.64
CA GLY A 153 -10.92 1.13 14.49
C GLY A 153 -10.95 2.09 13.30
N ARG A 154 -10.87 3.40 13.55
CA ARG A 154 -11.05 4.44 12.52
C ARG A 154 -9.83 5.28 12.28
N ILE A 155 -9.63 5.67 11.02
CA ILE A 155 -8.74 6.77 10.65
C ILE A 155 -9.48 8.08 10.94
N LEU A 156 -8.85 8.99 11.68
CA LEU A 156 -9.39 10.30 12.03
C LEU A 156 -8.83 11.39 11.11
N SER A 157 -7.56 11.27 10.72
CA SER A 157 -6.84 12.20 9.87
C SER A 157 -5.70 11.49 9.14
N GLY A 158 -5.26 12.08 8.03
CA GLY A 158 -4.11 11.64 7.26
C GLY A 158 -3.38 12.82 6.64
N ILE A 159 -2.11 12.61 6.31
CA ILE A 159 -1.25 13.59 5.65
C ILE A 159 -0.78 13.03 4.32
N ALA A 160 -0.60 13.91 3.34
CA ALA A 160 0.15 13.61 2.12
C ALA A 160 1.08 14.78 1.79
N VAL A 161 2.29 14.48 1.35
CA VAL A 161 3.31 15.49 1.01
C VAL A 161 3.89 15.13 -0.35
N MET A 162 3.97 16.12 -1.23
CA MET A 162 4.39 15.95 -2.62
C MET A 162 5.66 16.75 -2.87
N ASN A 163 6.68 16.08 -3.39
CA ASN A 163 7.97 16.69 -3.70
C ASN A 163 7.93 17.40 -5.05
N GLY A 164 7.90 18.73 -5.02
CA GLY A 164 7.85 19.59 -6.20
C GLY A 164 9.07 19.51 -7.11
N LEU A 165 10.21 19.03 -6.59
CA LEU A 165 11.48 18.89 -7.31
C LEU A 165 11.39 17.95 -8.51
N PHE A 166 10.42 17.02 -8.51
CA PHE A 166 10.20 16.09 -9.62
C PHE A 166 9.34 16.67 -10.75
N GLN A 167 8.89 17.92 -10.64
CA GLN A 167 8.17 18.61 -11.70
C GLN A 167 8.36 20.12 -11.65
N ASP A 168 9.59 20.60 -11.47
CA ASP A 168 9.87 22.02 -11.35
C ASP A 168 10.31 22.68 -12.67
N GLY A 169 10.57 21.89 -13.72
CA GLY A 169 11.06 22.37 -15.01
C GLY A 169 12.58 22.46 -15.11
N ASP A 170 13.31 22.04 -14.07
CA ASP A 170 14.75 21.84 -14.05
C ASP A 170 15.06 20.33 -14.06
N GLU A 171 16.09 19.94 -14.81
CA GLU A 171 16.47 18.52 -14.97
C GLU A 171 17.57 18.12 -13.96
N ALA A 172 17.84 18.98 -12.98
CA ALA A 172 18.83 18.80 -11.94
C ALA A 172 18.27 19.28 -10.58
N PRO A 173 18.56 18.57 -9.47
CA PRO A 173 19.47 17.43 -9.36
C PRO A 173 18.84 16.10 -9.84
N VAL A 174 17.53 16.07 -10.04
CA VAL A 174 16.76 14.92 -10.52
C VAL A 174 16.07 15.28 -11.84
N PRO A 175 15.96 14.35 -12.81
CA PRO A 175 15.17 14.59 -14.01
C PRO A 175 13.69 14.76 -13.68
N ASP A 176 13.03 15.65 -14.42
CA ASP A 176 11.59 15.90 -14.30
C ASP A 176 10.79 14.64 -14.66
N LEU A 177 9.77 14.34 -13.85
CA LEU A 177 8.73 13.41 -14.22
C LEU A 177 7.76 14.06 -15.20
N THR A 178 7.21 13.26 -16.11
CA THR A 178 6.08 13.73 -16.91
C THR A 178 4.89 14.02 -16.00
N THR A 179 3.95 14.87 -16.44
CA THR A 179 2.72 15.12 -15.67
C THR A 179 1.97 13.85 -15.33
N ALA A 180 1.89 12.89 -16.25
CA ALA A 180 1.18 11.64 -16.00
C ALA A 180 1.92 10.71 -15.01
N GLU A 181 3.26 10.76 -14.96
CA GLU A 181 4.07 10.03 -13.99
C GLU A 181 3.91 10.63 -12.59
N PHE A 182 3.95 11.96 -12.47
CA PHE A 182 3.75 12.60 -11.17
C PHE A 182 2.29 12.46 -10.70
N ASP A 183 1.31 12.54 -11.61
CA ASP A 183 -0.09 12.23 -11.31
C ASP A 183 -0.23 10.78 -10.79
N ALA A 184 0.51 9.81 -11.35
CA ALA A 184 0.53 8.44 -10.83
C ALA A 184 1.03 8.36 -9.38
N THR A 185 2.05 9.15 -9.00
CA THR A 185 2.47 9.29 -7.60
C THR A 185 1.35 9.84 -6.72
N PHE A 186 0.65 10.89 -7.15
CA PHE A 186 -0.48 11.42 -6.37
C PHE A 186 -1.54 10.33 -6.14
N VAL A 187 -1.89 9.55 -7.16
CA VAL A 187 -2.86 8.44 -7.00
C VAL A 187 -2.34 7.41 -6.01
N HIS A 188 -1.05 7.04 -6.09
CA HIS A 188 -0.40 6.12 -5.15
C HIS A 188 -0.48 6.60 -3.70
N GLU A 189 -0.02 7.82 -3.44
CA GLU A 189 -0.05 8.39 -2.09
C GLU A 189 -1.48 8.54 -1.57
N PHE A 190 -2.45 8.82 -2.44
CA PHE A 190 -3.84 8.85 -2.04
C PHE A 190 -4.42 7.46 -1.75
N GLY A 191 -3.81 6.39 -2.25
CA GLY A 191 -4.05 5.03 -1.79
C GLY A 191 -3.60 4.83 -0.34
N HIS A 192 -2.39 5.27 0.01
CA HIS A 192 -1.92 5.27 1.41
C HIS A 192 -2.78 6.12 2.33
N PHE A 193 -3.16 7.33 1.88
CA PHE A 193 -4.12 8.19 2.57
C PHE A 193 -5.47 7.46 2.78
N SER A 194 -5.87 6.60 1.86
CA SER A 194 -7.08 5.76 1.95
C SER A 194 -6.91 4.55 2.88
N GLY A 195 -5.71 4.28 3.38
CA GLY A 195 -5.39 3.14 4.24
C GLY A 195 -4.98 1.88 3.48
N LEU A 196 -4.49 1.99 2.25
CA LEU A 196 -3.87 0.88 1.51
C LEU A 196 -2.37 0.81 1.78
N ASP A 197 -1.85 -0.41 1.87
CA ASP A 197 -0.42 -0.68 1.89
C ASP A 197 0.12 -0.92 0.48
N HIS A 198 1.43 -1.02 0.37
CA HIS A 198 2.05 -1.48 -0.86
C HIS A 198 1.64 -2.90 -1.26
N ALA A 199 1.66 -3.13 -2.56
CA ALA A 199 1.32 -4.38 -3.22
C ALA A 199 2.51 -4.91 -4.04
N GLN A 200 2.63 -6.25 -4.09
CA GLN A 200 3.62 -6.92 -4.94
C GLN A 200 2.91 -7.84 -5.93
N VAL A 201 2.72 -7.34 -7.13
CA VAL A 201 2.28 -8.11 -8.30
C VAL A 201 3.19 -7.72 -9.47
N ASN A 202 3.60 -8.71 -10.26
CA ASN A 202 4.47 -8.50 -11.43
C ASN A 202 5.77 -7.73 -11.08
N TRP A 203 6.39 -8.09 -9.95
CA TRP A 203 7.55 -7.39 -9.38
C TRP A 203 8.68 -7.18 -10.38
N GLU A 204 8.81 -8.05 -11.40
CA GLU A 204 9.80 -7.92 -12.46
C GLU A 204 9.76 -6.56 -13.17
N CYS A 205 8.63 -5.84 -13.15
CA CYS A 205 8.50 -4.52 -13.76
C CYS A 205 9.38 -3.45 -13.13
N GLY A 206 9.70 -3.56 -11.83
CA GLY A 206 10.59 -2.62 -11.14
C GLY A 206 12.08 -2.85 -11.42
N PHE A 207 12.48 -4.04 -11.89
CA PHE A 207 13.89 -4.45 -11.90
C PHE A 207 14.36 -5.06 -13.22
N ARG A 208 13.43 -5.37 -14.13
CA ARG A 208 13.67 -6.01 -15.42
C ARG A 208 12.77 -5.37 -16.48
N ALA A 209 12.84 -5.88 -17.70
CA ALA A 209 11.94 -5.43 -18.76
C ALA A 209 10.49 -5.79 -18.40
N CYS A 210 9.64 -4.77 -18.29
CA CYS A 210 8.21 -4.93 -18.05
C CYS A 210 7.48 -5.13 -19.39
N GLY A 211 6.77 -6.25 -19.54
CA GLY A 211 5.87 -6.46 -20.67
C GLY A 211 4.58 -5.62 -20.54
N ALA A 212 3.88 -5.38 -21.65
CA ALA A 212 2.65 -4.58 -21.64
C ALA A 212 1.59 -5.16 -20.69
N ASP A 213 1.39 -6.47 -20.70
CA ASP A 213 0.41 -7.13 -19.84
C ASP A 213 0.79 -7.06 -18.36
N ASN A 214 2.10 -7.16 -18.05
CA ASN A 214 2.59 -6.99 -16.69
C ASN A 214 2.35 -5.57 -16.19
N LEU A 215 2.51 -4.58 -17.05
CA LEU A 215 2.32 -3.18 -16.71
C LEU A 215 0.85 -2.84 -16.46
N VAL A 216 -0.07 -3.46 -17.20
CA VAL A 216 -1.52 -3.32 -16.98
C VAL A 216 -1.95 -3.90 -15.64
N GLY A 217 -1.38 -5.04 -15.24
CA GLY A 217 -1.64 -5.65 -13.94
C GLY A 217 -0.71 -5.18 -12.82
N LEU A 218 0.14 -4.17 -13.06
CA LEU A 218 1.00 -3.60 -12.04
C LEU A 218 0.16 -2.71 -11.12
N PRO A 219 0.12 -2.95 -9.80
CA PRO A 219 -0.67 -2.14 -8.90
C PRO A 219 -0.22 -0.68 -8.89
N THR A 220 -1.19 0.22 -8.74
CA THR A 220 -0.90 1.61 -8.36
C THR A 220 -0.11 1.61 -7.07
N MET A 221 -0.47 0.76 -6.11
CA MET A 221 0.26 0.55 -4.84
C MET A 221 1.59 -0.22 -4.97
N PHE A 222 2.15 -0.40 -6.17
CA PHE A 222 3.51 -0.93 -6.30
C PHE A 222 4.53 0.10 -5.76
N PRO A 223 5.52 -0.29 -4.93
CA PRO A 223 6.34 0.67 -4.17
C PRO A 223 7.21 1.64 -4.99
N PHE A 224 7.44 1.35 -6.28
CA PHE A 224 8.27 2.18 -7.14
C PHE A 224 7.46 2.74 -8.30
N LEU A 225 7.78 3.96 -8.71
CA LEU A 225 7.24 4.49 -9.96
C LEU A 225 7.96 3.83 -11.15
N VAL A 226 7.23 2.98 -11.87
CA VAL A 226 7.66 2.31 -13.10
C VAL A 226 7.19 3.09 -14.33
N SER A 227 5.95 3.60 -14.31
CA SER A 227 5.41 4.44 -15.39
C SER A 227 4.10 5.15 -15.00
N ALA A 228 3.68 6.10 -15.83
CA ALA A 228 2.36 6.74 -15.77
C ALA A 228 1.16 5.76 -15.77
N GLN A 229 1.32 4.50 -16.21
CA GLN A 229 0.23 3.51 -16.16
C GLN A 229 -0.26 3.25 -14.73
N GLN A 230 0.59 3.45 -13.72
CA GLN A 230 0.21 3.33 -12.30
C GLN A 230 -0.78 4.40 -11.85
N GLY A 231 -1.06 5.45 -12.65
CA GLY A 231 -2.17 6.36 -12.39
C GLY A 231 -3.55 5.75 -12.71
N SER A 232 -3.60 4.57 -13.31
CA SER A 232 -4.83 3.79 -13.54
C SER A 232 -4.84 2.58 -12.61
N LEU A 233 -5.90 2.46 -11.80
CA LEU A 233 -6.02 1.39 -10.81
C LEU A 233 -6.05 0.01 -11.45
N SER A 234 -5.22 -0.90 -10.93
CA SER A 234 -5.24 -2.32 -11.30
C SER A 234 -6.39 -3.05 -10.59
N ILE A 235 -6.54 -4.33 -10.91
CA ILE A 235 -7.52 -5.20 -10.24
C ILE A 235 -7.22 -5.36 -8.75
N ASP A 236 -5.94 -5.36 -8.38
CA ASP A 236 -5.51 -5.42 -6.98
C ASP A 236 -6.01 -4.19 -6.19
N ASP A 237 -5.72 -2.99 -6.73
CA ASP A 237 -6.09 -1.72 -6.10
C ASP A 237 -7.62 -1.59 -5.95
N VAL A 238 -8.36 -1.94 -7.01
CA VAL A 238 -9.84 -1.95 -7.00
C VAL A 238 -10.38 -2.95 -5.99
N GLY A 239 -9.80 -4.16 -5.93
CA GLY A 239 -10.20 -5.20 -4.99
C GLY A 239 -10.04 -4.74 -3.53
N TRP A 240 -8.88 -4.20 -3.19
CA TRP A 240 -8.58 -3.78 -1.82
C TRP A 240 -9.36 -2.54 -1.39
N ILE A 241 -9.43 -1.48 -2.21
CA ILE A 241 -10.22 -0.29 -1.84
C ILE A 241 -11.71 -0.63 -1.67
N SER A 242 -12.23 -1.52 -2.52
CA SER A 242 -13.63 -1.97 -2.43
C SER A 242 -13.87 -2.85 -1.20
N LYS A 243 -12.86 -3.57 -0.74
CA LYS A 243 -12.95 -4.34 0.51
C LYS A 243 -12.91 -3.46 1.74
N LEU A 244 -12.07 -2.43 1.75
CA LEU A 244 -12.00 -1.47 2.86
C LEU A 244 -13.27 -0.62 2.97
N TYR A 245 -13.84 -0.22 1.83
CA TYR A 245 -14.98 0.69 1.77
C TYR A 245 -16.10 0.09 0.91
N PRO A 246 -16.74 -1.04 1.29
CA PRO A 246 -17.66 -1.73 0.39
C PRO A 246 -18.90 -0.90 0.05
N ALA A 247 -19.10 -0.60 -1.23
CA ALA A 247 -20.38 -0.08 -1.72
C ALA A 247 -21.45 -1.17 -1.73
N GLY A 248 -22.71 -0.76 -1.58
CA GLY A 248 -23.87 -1.63 -1.73
C GLY A 248 -24.42 -1.66 -3.16
N GLY A 249 -25.39 -2.52 -3.42
CA GLY A 249 -26.11 -2.57 -4.70
C GLY A 249 -25.39 -3.37 -5.80
N GLY A 250 -25.90 -3.30 -7.03
CA GLY A 250 -25.49 -4.18 -8.14
C GLY A 250 -24.08 -3.94 -8.69
N ALA A 251 -23.46 -2.81 -8.36
CA ALA A 251 -22.05 -2.52 -8.66
C ALA A 251 -21.16 -2.64 -7.41
N GLY A 252 -21.75 -2.84 -6.23
CA GLY A 252 -21.07 -2.91 -4.95
C GLY A 252 -20.20 -4.15 -4.78
N PHE A 253 -19.29 -4.13 -3.80
CA PHE A 253 -18.30 -5.19 -3.56
C PHE A 253 -18.91 -6.60 -3.57
N ASN A 254 -19.99 -6.84 -2.80
CA ASN A 254 -20.63 -8.15 -2.74
C ASN A 254 -21.28 -8.61 -4.07
N ALA A 255 -21.55 -7.70 -5.00
CA ALA A 255 -22.11 -8.02 -6.31
C ALA A 255 -21.04 -8.23 -7.39
N THR A 256 -19.83 -7.69 -7.17
CA THR A 256 -18.78 -7.61 -8.19
C THR A 256 -17.47 -8.29 -7.81
N HIS A 257 -17.29 -8.69 -6.55
CA HIS A 257 -16.07 -9.28 -6.01
C HIS A 257 -16.37 -10.49 -5.12
N GLY A 258 -15.43 -11.43 -5.05
CA GLY A 258 -15.33 -12.42 -4.00
C GLY A 258 -14.02 -12.26 -3.24
N THR A 259 -13.68 -13.24 -2.41
CA THR A 259 -12.40 -13.25 -1.69
C THR A 259 -11.82 -14.65 -1.65
N ILE A 260 -10.55 -14.81 -2.00
CA ILE A 260 -9.80 -16.04 -1.74
C ILE A 260 -9.18 -15.92 -0.36
N THR A 261 -9.30 -16.96 0.47
CA THR A 261 -8.56 -17.06 1.73
C THR A 261 -7.91 -18.43 1.89
N GLY A 262 -6.82 -18.44 2.65
CA GLY A 262 -6.10 -19.64 3.01
C GLY A 262 -5.00 -19.33 4.03
N THR A 263 -4.21 -20.35 4.32
CA THR A 263 -3.08 -20.28 5.25
C THR A 263 -1.81 -20.78 4.55
N ILE A 264 -0.72 -20.04 4.72
CA ILE A 264 0.60 -20.49 4.30
C ILE A 264 1.25 -21.29 5.43
N TYR A 265 1.75 -22.47 5.09
CA TYR A 265 2.44 -23.37 6.00
C TYR A 265 3.90 -23.57 5.60
N PHE A 266 4.76 -23.83 6.58
CA PHE A 266 6.09 -24.41 6.37
C PHE A 266 5.99 -25.85 5.84
N SER A 267 7.13 -26.45 5.49
CA SER A 267 7.23 -27.80 4.91
C SER A 267 6.66 -28.90 5.79
N ASP A 268 6.48 -28.65 7.08
CA ASP A 268 5.86 -29.59 8.02
C ASP A 268 4.34 -29.72 7.82
N GLY A 269 3.72 -28.76 7.12
CA GLY A 269 2.27 -28.70 6.90
C GLY A 269 1.47 -28.34 8.15
N GLU A 270 2.14 -27.93 9.24
CA GLU A 270 1.53 -27.63 10.54
C GLU A 270 1.85 -26.19 10.98
N SER A 271 3.11 -25.78 10.87
CA SER A 271 3.57 -24.46 11.30
C SER A 271 3.21 -23.41 10.25
N GLN A 272 2.65 -22.28 10.69
CA GLN A 272 2.18 -21.22 9.80
C GLN A 272 3.28 -20.20 9.46
N ALA A 273 3.33 -19.73 8.22
CA ALA A 273 4.34 -18.80 7.71
C ALA A 273 3.77 -17.39 7.44
N GLN A 274 4.36 -16.39 8.09
CA GLN A 274 4.12 -14.96 7.84
C GLN A 274 5.02 -14.41 6.72
N LEU A 275 4.65 -13.26 6.17
CA LEU A 275 5.45 -12.46 5.23
C LEU A 275 5.77 -13.19 3.92
N VAL A 276 4.81 -13.99 3.45
CA VAL A 276 4.84 -14.59 2.11
C VAL A 276 3.89 -13.80 1.23
N ASN A 277 4.38 -13.35 0.07
CA ASN A 277 3.51 -12.73 -0.92
C ASN A 277 2.70 -13.83 -1.63
N VAL A 278 1.38 -13.69 -1.64
CA VAL A 278 0.46 -14.63 -2.28
C VAL A 278 -0.22 -13.89 -3.42
N VAL A 279 -0.09 -14.38 -4.64
CA VAL A 279 -0.62 -13.73 -5.85
C VAL A 279 -1.66 -14.66 -6.48
N ALA A 280 -2.89 -14.16 -6.67
CA ALA A 280 -3.93 -14.84 -7.43
C ALA A 280 -3.93 -14.31 -8.87
N ARG A 281 -3.78 -15.19 -9.86
CA ARG A 281 -3.79 -14.85 -11.29
C ARG A 281 -4.95 -15.53 -12.00
N ARG A 282 -5.70 -14.77 -12.79
CA ARG A 282 -6.86 -15.32 -13.50
C ARG A 282 -6.42 -16.32 -14.56
N VAL A 283 -7.19 -17.40 -14.67
CA VAL A 283 -7.07 -18.39 -15.75
C VAL A 283 -7.83 -17.86 -16.97
N ASP A 284 -7.13 -17.49 -18.05
CA ASP A 284 -7.75 -16.91 -19.26
C ASP A 284 -7.45 -17.64 -20.58
N ALA A 285 -6.66 -18.73 -20.60
CA ALA A 285 -6.49 -19.60 -21.77
C ALA A 285 -7.04 -21.05 -21.60
N PRO A 286 -7.93 -21.53 -22.48
CA PRO A 286 -8.34 -22.93 -22.50
C PRO A 286 -7.23 -23.82 -23.11
N GLY A 287 -6.57 -24.63 -22.28
CA GLY A 287 -5.68 -25.73 -22.72
C GLY A 287 -4.19 -25.62 -22.37
N GLY A 288 -3.76 -24.61 -21.62
CA GLY A 288 -2.39 -24.47 -21.11
C GLY A 288 -2.06 -23.03 -20.72
N ALA A 289 -1.19 -22.88 -19.71
CA ALA A 289 -0.62 -21.65 -19.14
C ALA A 289 -0.70 -20.38 -20.02
N ASP A 290 -1.76 -19.60 -19.83
CA ASP A 290 -1.69 -18.15 -19.89
C ASP A 290 -2.30 -17.67 -18.57
N GLU A 291 -1.42 -17.37 -17.61
CA GLU A 291 -1.74 -16.90 -16.27
C GLU A 291 -1.81 -15.38 -16.29
N SER A 292 -2.97 -14.85 -16.73
CA SER A 292 -3.23 -13.43 -16.98
C SER A 292 -2.40 -12.48 -16.10
N ARG A 293 -1.36 -11.89 -16.68
CA ARG A 293 -0.53 -10.88 -16.02
C ARG A 293 -1.30 -9.59 -15.77
N THR A 294 -2.39 -9.38 -16.52
CA THR A 294 -3.28 -8.22 -16.44
C THR A 294 -4.32 -8.31 -15.32
N THR A 295 -4.76 -9.53 -14.98
CA THR A 295 -5.77 -9.78 -13.94
C THR A 295 -5.13 -10.56 -12.80
N ALA A 296 -4.45 -9.83 -11.93
CA ALA A 296 -3.78 -10.37 -10.76
C ALA A 296 -4.01 -9.46 -9.55
N ALA A 297 -4.03 -10.06 -8.37
CA ALA A 297 -4.12 -9.39 -7.08
C ALA A 297 -3.29 -10.15 -6.06
N ASN A 298 -2.76 -9.47 -5.05
CA ASN A 298 -1.97 -10.08 -3.99
C ASN A 298 -2.56 -9.88 -2.60
N GLY A 299 -2.04 -10.68 -1.67
CA GLY A 299 -2.13 -10.47 -0.24
C GLY A 299 -0.87 -11.01 0.42
N VAL A 300 -0.50 -10.46 1.56
CA VAL A 300 0.64 -10.96 2.34
C VAL A 300 0.15 -11.84 3.47
N SER A 301 0.69 -13.06 3.58
CA SER A 301 0.37 -13.96 4.68
C SER A 301 0.80 -13.37 6.02
N GLY A 302 -0.02 -13.55 7.06
CA GLY A 302 0.32 -13.01 8.37
C GLY A 302 0.06 -11.52 8.52
N ASN A 303 -0.49 -10.86 7.51
CA ASN A 303 -0.71 -9.43 7.56
C ASN A 303 -1.61 -8.98 8.71
N LYS A 304 -2.53 -9.83 9.14
CA LYS A 304 -3.39 -9.57 10.30
C LYS A 304 -2.70 -9.80 11.64
N PHE A 305 -1.61 -10.58 11.67
CA PHE A 305 -0.92 -10.95 12.88
C PHE A 305 0.22 -9.97 13.20
N ARG A 306 0.55 -9.84 14.49
CA ARG A 306 1.67 -9.03 14.95
C ARG A 306 2.98 -9.45 14.27
N ILE A 307 3.77 -8.46 13.83
CA ILE A 307 5.09 -8.73 13.27
C ILE A 307 5.94 -9.37 14.37
N PHE A 308 6.52 -10.51 14.04
CA PHE A 308 7.11 -11.50 14.93
C PHE A 308 7.99 -10.96 16.07
N HIS A 309 7.72 -11.42 17.30
CA HIS A 309 8.68 -11.69 18.39
C HIS A 309 8.34 -13.08 18.98
N GLY A 310 9.14 -14.11 18.71
CA GLY A 310 9.12 -15.41 19.40
C GLY A 310 7.83 -16.25 19.27
N ASN A 311 7.92 -17.54 19.60
CA ASN A 311 6.77 -18.44 19.69
C ASN A 311 6.01 -18.20 21.03
N PRO A 312 4.70 -17.91 21.02
CA PRO A 312 3.91 -17.70 22.24
C PRO A 312 3.79 -18.93 23.16
N ILE A 313 4.21 -20.12 22.72
CA ILE A 313 4.22 -21.37 23.49
C ILE A 313 5.47 -21.46 24.40
N ASN A 314 6.62 -20.92 23.95
CA ASN A 314 7.92 -21.15 24.61
C ASN A 314 8.59 -19.85 25.09
N GLU A 315 8.42 -18.73 24.38
CA GLU A 315 9.09 -17.45 24.64
C GLU A 315 8.10 -16.29 24.42
N PRO A 316 7.39 -15.81 25.46
CA PRO A 316 6.61 -14.60 25.33
C PRO A 316 7.58 -13.42 25.09
N GLY A 317 7.64 -12.95 23.85
CA GLY A 317 8.45 -11.78 23.47
C GLY A 317 8.17 -10.56 24.35
N PRO A 318 9.12 -9.61 24.45
CA PRO A 318 9.01 -8.47 25.35
C PRO A 318 7.89 -7.51 24.93
N GLU A 319 6.94 -7.31 25.86
CA GLU A 319 5.85 -6.31 25.92
C GLU A 319 4.92 -6.22 24.68
N PRO A 320 3.66 -5.77 24.83
CA PRO A 320 2.76 -5.69 23.70
C PRO A 320 3.34 -4.67 22.71
N PHE A 321 3.59 -5.12 21.47
CA PHE A 321 3.56 -4.22 20.33
C PHE A 321 2.36 -3.30 20.50
N GLY A 322 2.54 -2.02 20.16
CA GLY A 322 1.50 -0.98 20.26
C GLY A 322 0.14 -1.46 19.69
N PRO A 323 -0.94 -0.69 19.83
CA PRO A 323 -2.34 -1.12 19.73
C PRO A 323 -2.85 -1.64 18.35
N PHE A 324 -2.10 -2.54 17.71
CA PHE A 324 -2.14 -2.85 16.30
C PHE A 324 -1.77 -4.31 16.07
N ARG A 325 -2.41 -4.89 15.04
CA ARG A 325 -2.33 -6.29 14.65
C ARG A 325 -2.79 -7.28 15.71
N SER A 326 -3.34 -8.38 15.22
CA SER A 326 -3.90 -9.43 16.03
C SER A 326 -2.85 -10.27 16.74
N GLN A 327 -3.21 -10.80 17.90
CA GLN A 327 -2.49 -11.86 18.59
C GLN A 327 -3.16 -13.23 18.43
N ASP A 328 -4.22 -13.32 17.61
CA ASP A 328 -4.88 -14.58 17.30
C ASP A 328 -3.96 -15.47 16.46
N PRO A 329 -3.54 -16.65 16.96
CA PRO A 329 -2.69 -17.55 16.19
C PRO A 329 -3.26 -17.96 14.83
N SER A 330 -4.59 -17.91 14.63
CA SER A 330 -5.17 -18.20 13.32
C SER A 330 -4.75 -17.21 12.23
N HIS A 331 -4.24 -16.04 12.62
CA HIS A 331 -3.78 -15.01 11.69
C HIS A 331 -2.32 -15.15 11.26
N ILE A 332 -1.50 -16.06 11.83
CA ILE A 332 -0.06 -16.14 11.55
C ILE A 332 0.19 -16.46 10.07
N GLY A 333 -0.44 -17.48 9.52
CA GLY A 333 -0.26 -17.86 8.10
C GLY A 333 -1.35 -17.33 7.19
N PHE A 334 -2.38 -16.69 7.76
CA PHE A 334 -3.59 -16.32 7.04
C PHE A 334 -3.28 -15.29 5.97
N TYR A 335 -3.83 -15.49 4.77
CA TYR A 335 -3.87 -14.49 3.72
C TYR A 335 -5.30 -14.36 3.19
N GLU A 336 -5.59 -13.20 2.62
CA GLU A 336 -6.82 -12.95 1.89
C GLU A 336 -6.56 -12.06 0.68
N ILE A 337 -7.30 -12.31 -0.40
CA ILE A 337 -7.18 -11.54 -1.65
C ILE A 337 -8.59 -11.24 -2.14
N PRO A 338 -9.01 -9.96 -2.19
CA PRO A 338 -10.25 -9.56 -2.86
C PRO A 338 -10.05 -9.47 -4.37
N LEU A 339 -10.97 -10.04 -5.15
CA LEU A 339 -10.87 -10.05 -6.62
C LEU A 339 -12.24 -10.27 -7.29
N PRO A 340 -12.39 -9.91 -8.57
CA PRO A 340 -13.60 -10.22 -9.34
C PRO A 340 -13.88 -11.74 -9.45
N PRO A 341 -15.11 -12.14 -9.80
CA PRO A 341 -15.45 -13.53 -10.08
C PRO A 341 -14.64 -14.13 -11.23
N GLY A 342 -14.20 -15.37 -11.06
CA GLY A 342 -13.41 -16.10 -12.04
C GLY A 342 -12.70 -17.31 -11.45
N ASP A 343 -11.92 -17.99 -12.28
CA ASP A 343 -11.04 -19.07 -11.87
C ASP A 343 -9.61 -18.54 -11.77
N TYR A 344 -8.92 -18.87 -10.68
CA TYR A 344 -7.60 -18.31 -10.37
C TYR A 344 -6.60 -19.41 -10.01
N LEU A 345 -5.36 -19.22 -10.44
CA LEU A 345 -4.20 -19.92 -9.88
C LEU A 345 -3.57 -19.06 -8.79
N ILE A 346 -3.14 -19.71 -7.72
CA ILE A 346 -2.49 -19.08 -6.57
C ILE A 346 -1.01 -19.42 -6.64
N ASP A 347 -0.20 -18.39 -6.80
CA ASP A 347 1.25 -18.43 -6.71
C ASP A 347 1.69 -17.84 -5.36
N VAL A 348 2.80 -18.34 -4.83
CA VAL A 348 3.47 -17.70 -3.69
C VAL A 348 4.89 -17.31 -4.07
N GLU A 349 5.36 -16.17 -3.57
CA GLU A 349 6.70 -15.67 -3.83
C GLU A 349 7.26 -14.91 -2.63
N SER A 350 8.58 -14.73 -2.61
CA SER A 350 9.21 -13.89 -1.59
C SER A 350 8.79 -12.45 -1.84
N ILE A 351 8.60 -11.71 -0.75
CA ILE A 351 8.60 -10.25 -0.83
C ILE A 351 9.98 -9.81 -1.35
N GLN A 352 10.00 -8.87 -2.28
CA GLN A 352 11.25 -8.45 -2.90
C GLN A 352 12.18 -7.80 -1.88
N ALA A 353 13.47 -8.11 -2.01
CA ALA A 353 14.48 -7.70 -1.02
C ALA A 353 14.69 -6.18 -0.99
N GLU A 354 14.37 -5.49 -2.09
CA GLU A 354 14.43 -4.04 -2.21
C GLU A 354 13.17 -3.33 -1.67
N PHE A 355 12.12 -4.06 -1.29
CA PHE A 355 10.92 -3.50 -0.68
C PHE A 355 11.09 -3.40 0.83
N THR A 356 11.85 -2.39 1.25
CA THR A 356 12.21 -2.13 2.65
C THR A 356 11.75 -0.75 3.09
N GLU A 357 11.69 -0.53 4.40
CA GLU A 357 11.39 0.78 5.01
C GLU A 357 10.06 1.36 4.47
N GLY A 358 10.07 2.63 4.04
CA GLY A 358 8.90 3.30 3.48
C GLY A 358 8.33 2.63 2.24
N SER A 359 9.12 1.83 1.51
CA SER A 359 8.72 1.07 0.32
C SER A 359 8.44 -0.41 0.61
N SER A 360 8.24 -0.77 1.88
CA SER A 360 7.98 -2.16 2.27
C SER A 360 6.59 -2.65 1.90
N VAL A 361 6.47 -3.96 1.67
CA VAL A 361 5.21 -4.67 1.43
C VAL A 361 4.99 -5.61 2.60
N GLY A 362 3.87 -5.50 3.32
CA GLY A 362 3.60 -6.39 4.45
C GLY A 362 4.48 -6.18 5.70
N GLY A 363 5.26 -5.11 5.77
CA GLY A 363 6.00 -4.67 6.96
C GLY A 363 7.47 -4.34 6.69
N GLU A 364 8.07 -3.53 7.56
CA GLU A 364 9.45 -3.03 7.43
C GLU A 364 10.54 -4.12 7.38
N ARG A 365 10.22 -5.34 7.81
CA ARG A 365 11.15 -6.47 7.79
C ARG A 365 10.84 -7.40 6.63
N VAL A 366 11.69 -7.38 5.62
CA VAL A 366 11.69 -8.43 4.59
C VAL A 366 12.29 -9.70 5.18
N ILE A 367 11.43 -10.70 5.39
CA ILE A 367 11.89 -12.07 5.63
C ILE A 367 11.92 -12.75 4.27
N ALA A 368 13.12 -13.16 3.82
CA ALA A 368 13.24 -13.99 2.63
C ALA A 368 12.32 -15.21 2.78
N MET A 369 11.59 -15.59 1.72
CA MET A 369 10.70 -16.74 1.80
C MET A 369 11.50 -17.92 2.38
N PRO A 370 11.01 -18.54 3.46
CA PRO A 370 11.80 -19.49 4.22
C PRO A 370 12.04 -20.83 3.51
N GLY A 371 11.70 -20.94 2.22
CA GLY A 371 11.84 -22.11 1.35
C GLY A 371 11.56 -21.75 -0.11
N SER A 372 11.25 -22.76 -0.93
CA SER A 372 10.81 -22.57 -2.31
C SER A 372 9.28 -22.63 -2.40
N SER A 373 8.73 -21.78 -3.27
CA SER A 373 7.34 -21.83 -3.68
C SER A 373 7.01 -23.18 -4.35
N PRO A 374 5.90 -23.85 -3.97
CA PRO A 374 5.37 -24.92 -4.81
C PRO A 374 4.92 -24.37 -6.18
N GLY A 375 4.57 -25.25 -7.12
CA GLY A 375 3.90 -24.78 -8.33
C GLY A 375 2.54 -24.13 -8.02
N PRO A 376 1.99 -23.31 -8.94
CA PRO A 376 0.69 -22.66 -8.75
C PRO A 376 -0.40 -23.65 -8.31
N VAL A 377 -1.22 -23.24 -7.34
CA VAL A 377 -2.33 -24.04 -6.79
C VAL A 377 -3.66 -23.57 -7.39
N GLY A 378 -4.49 -24.49 -7.86
CA GLY A 378 -5.82 -24.18 -8.40
C GLY A 378 -6.21 -25.06 -9.60
N PRO A 379 -7.24 -24.66 -10.35
CA PRO A 379 -7.96 -23.39 -10.24
C PRO A 379 -8.82 -23.29 -8.98
N VAL A 380 -8.89 -22.09 -8.41
CA VAL A 380 -9.82 -21.69 -7.35
C VAL A 380 -10.92 -20.85 -7.98
N THR A 381 -12.16 -21.36 -7.94
CA THR A 381 -13.32 -20.63 -8.44
C THR A 381 -13.82 -19.64 -7.40
N VAL A 382 -13.94 -18.38 -7.80
CA VAL A 382 -14.44 -17.27 -6.97
C VAL A 382 -15.74 -16.76 -7.57
N ALA A 383 -16.77 -16.65 -6.74
CA ALA A 383 -18.06 -16.06 -7.10
C ALA A 383 -18.26 -14.73 -6.36
N ALA A 384 -19.11 -13.86 -6.92
CA ALA A 384 -19.44 -12.58 -6.30
C ALA A 384 -20.12 -12.79 -4.94
N GLY A 385 -19.69 -12.04 -3.93
CA GLY A 385 -20.20 -12.10 -2.56
C GLY A 385 -19.81 -13.36 -1.80
N VAL A 386 -18.91 -14.18 -2.36
CA VAL A 386 -18.48 -15.45 -1.78
C VAL A 386 -17.00 -15.37 -1.38
N THR A 387 -16.72 -15.80 -0.16
CA THR A 387 -15.37 -16.16 0.27
C THR A 387 -15.11 -17.61 -0.11
N SER A 388 -14.00 -17.87 -0.81
CA SER A 388 -13.47 -19.21 -1.07
C SER A 388 -12.39 -19.51 -0.04
N PRO A 389 -12.68 -20.29 1.03
CA PRO A 389 -11.72 -20.58 2.09
C PRO A 389 -10.94 -21.87 1.82
N GLY A 390 -9.90 -22.11 2.62
CA GLY A 390 -9.15 -23.36 2.64
C GLY A 390 -8.20 -23.54 1.45
N ASN A 391 -7.80 -22.45 0.80
CA ASN A 391 -6.82 -22.46 -0.27
C ASN A 391 -5.40 -22.44 0.31
N ASP A 392 -5.10 -23.41 1.16
CA ASP A 392 -3.85 -23.46 1.91
C ASP A 392 -2.66 -23.84 1.01
N VAL A 393 -1.49 -23.29 1.31
CA VAL A 393 -0.25 -23.56 0.54
C VAL A 393 0.86 -23.98 1.50
N THR A 394 1.47 -25.12 1.24
CA THR A 394 2.63 -25.62 1.99
C THR A 394 3.91 -25.33 1.22
N LEU A 395 4.81 -24.56 1.83
CA LEU A 395 6.13 -24.27 1.27
C LEU A 395 6.99 -25.55 1.18
N VAL A 396 7.91 -25.59 0.21
CA VAL A 396 8.79 -26.74 -0.01
C VAL A 396 10.22 -26.40 0.44
N GLY A 397 10.91 -27.36 1.06
CA GLY A 397 12.33 -27.23 1.36
C GLY A 397 12.66 -26.21 2.47
N THR A 398 11.64 -25.71 3.18
CA THR A 398 11.85 -25.04 4.47
C THR A 398 12.39 -26.07 5.47
N PRO A 399 13.37 -25.74 6.32
CA PRO A 399 13.82 -26.61 7.40
C PRO A 399 12.64 -27.07 8.27
N PRO A 400 12.61 -28.30 8.81
CA PRO A 400 11.64 -28.69 9.83
C PRO A 400 11.81 -27.73 11.00
N ARG A 401 10.79 -26.92 11.32
CA ARG A 401 10.92 -25.93 12.38
C ARG A 401 10.32 -26.46 13.66
N PHE A 402 11.19 -26.97 14.52
CA PHE A 402 11.07 -26.62 15.93
C PHE A 402 12.09 -25.51 16.31
N ASP A 403 12.77 -24.90 15.34
CA ASP A 403 14.02 -24.17 15.57
C ASP A 403 14.34 -23.11 14.49
N ALA A 404 15.11 -22.09 14.90
CA ALA A 404 15.70 -20.96 14.17
C ALA A 404 14.93 -19.62 14.14
N PHE A 405 13.62 -19.58 13.91
CA PHE A 405 12.85 -18.32 14.07
C PHE A 405 12.13 -18.25 15.41
N GLU A 406 11.87 -19.40 16.04
CA GLU A 406 11.09 -19.50 17.28
C GLU A 406 11.91 -19.50 18.58
N GLY A 407 13.25 -19.51 18.48
CA GLY A 407 14.21 -19.46 19.59
C GLY A 407 14.18 -20.64 20.59
N PRO A 408 15.29 -20.97 21.29
CA PRO A 408 15.15 -21.33 22.70
C PRO A 408 14.55 -20.17 23.50
#